data_AF-A0A7D5P6Q4-F1
#
_entry.id   AF-A0A7D5P6Q4-F1
#
_cell.length_a   1.000
_cell.length_b   1.000
_cell.length_c   1.000
_cell.angle_alpha   90.00
_cell.angle_beta   90.00
_cell.angle_gamma   90.00
#
_symmetry.space_group_name_H-M   'P 1'
#
loop_
_entity.id
_entity.type
_entity.pdbx_description
1 polymer ?
#
loop_
_entity_poly.entity_id
_entity_poly.type
_entity_poly.pdbx_seq_one_letter_code
_entity_poly.pdbx_strand_id
1 'polypeptide(L)'
;MKLSQSDISKLEDARTVGGDPSVSLSDAEMVNLLKLVARDLDLEIPDELTCEKCDETLDSGFFEAEIDSLGCSKLESTFSLNELLKRSLGEYAEDNPNIFTYYSLLVQLHSYRRKFAKVCDVQEIPELETVIPRGLLEIGKFDEESLVSWLTWRKFLYDIDNRSAQTAGYLFEPILTEAIGGASYSSSKSPIERTNRRGSRQVDCIVGDTAYEFKMRVTIAASGQGRFREELQFAEDARNSGYTPVLLVLDPTPSKKLTKLSNEFGEYGGQAYTGDEAWNHLEVRAGDTLSEFLEKYVRDPISSIDEHKEQFESLAIDHDDEDGSVMVTVGETEIQLR
;
A
#
# COMPACT_ATOMS: atom_id res chain seq x y z
N MET A 1 -8.38 26.30 -12.42
CA MET A 1 -7.04 26.62 -11.90
C MET A 1 -5.99 25.86 -12.73
N LYS A 2 -4.77 26.36 -12.94
CA LYS A 2 -3.70 25.56 -13.59
C LYS A 2 -2.95 24.75 -12.52
N LEU A 3 -2.75 23.45 -12.76
CA LEU A 3 -1.91 22.61 -11.92
C LEU A 3 -0.51 23.22 -11.77
N SER A 4 0.04 23.20 -10.56
CA SER A 4 1.39 23.69 -10.33
C SER A 4 2.43 22.72 -10.89
N GLN A 5 3.67 23.18 -11.06
CA GLN A 5 4.77 22.28 -11.44
C GLN A 5 5.04 21.21 -10.37
N SER A 6 4.75 21.51 -9.10
CA SER A 6 4.86 20.52 -8.02
C SER A 6 3.82 19.41 -8.18
N ASP A 7 2.59 19.77 -8.58
CA ASP A 7 1.50 18.82 -8.79
C ASP A 7 1.81 17.90 -9.97
N ILE A 8 2.31 18.46 -11.07
CA ILE A 8 2.72 17.67 -12.23
C ILE A 8 3.83 16.68 -11.84
N SER A 9 4.86 17.13 -11.11
CA SER A 9 5.94 16.24 -10.66
C SER A 9 5.42 15.11 -9.79
N LYS A 10 4.52 15.40 -8.85
CA LYS A 10 3.92 14.38 -7.96
C LYS A 10 3.13 13.34 -8.74
N LEU A 11 2.38 13.73 -9.78
CA LEU A 11 1.66 12.78 -10.61
C LEU A 11 2.59 11.85 -11.41
N GLU A 12 3.67 12.40 -11.96
CA GLU A 12 4.66 11.57 -12.67
C GLU A 12 5.35 10.57 -11.72
N ASP A 13 5.61 10.98 -10.48
CA ASP A 13 6.13 10.10 -9.43
C ASP A 13 5.10 9.02 -9.03
N ALA A 14 3.82 9.38 -8.84
CA ALA A 14 2.76 8.43 -8.50
C ALA A 14 2.48 7.41 -9.62
N ARG A 15 2.62 7.84 -10.88
CA ARG A 15 2.41 7.03 -12.09
C ARG A 15 3.44 5.91 -12.24
N THR A 16 4.63 6.04 -11.65
CA THR A 16 5.76 5.14 -11.90
C THR A 16 6.28 4.52 -10.61
N VAL A 17 6.26 3.19 -10.55
CA VAL A 17 6.86 2.43 -9.44
C VAL A 17 8.14 1.77 -9.93
N GLY A 18 9.28 2.25 -9.41
CA GLY A 18 10.60 1.74 -9.75
C GLY A 18 10.93 0.36 -9.16
N GLY A 19 12.19 -0.05 -9.29
CA GLY A 19 12.69 -1.36 -8.85
C GLY A 19 12.40 -2.47 -9.87
N ASP A 20 12.60 -3.71 -9.47
CA ASP A 20 12.46 -4.89 -10.34
C ASP A 20 11.29 -5.76 -9.86
N PRO A 21 10.19 -5.88 -10.63
CA PRO A 21 9.95 -5.34 -11.99
C PRO A 21 9.38 -3.91 -12.01
N SER A 22 9.86 -2.98 -12.85
CA SER A 22 9.32 -1.60 -12.86
C SER A 22 7.97 -1.50 -13.57
N VAL A 23 7.09 -0.61 -13.12
CA VAL A 23 5.78 -0.36 -13.75
C VAL A 23 5.56 1.13 -13.98
N SER A 24 4.90 1.47 -15.08
CA SER A 24 4.40 2.83 -15.35
C SER A 24 3.01 2.73 -15.97
N LEU A 25 2.08 3.56 -15.52
CA LEU A 25 0.72 3.56 -16.04
C LEU A 25 0.65 4.24 -17.41
N SER A 26 -0.30 3.84 -18.25
CA SER A 26 -0.64 4.51 -19.51
C SER A 26 -1.45 5.80 -19.28
N ASP A 27 -1.50 6.69 -20.27
CA ASP A 27 -2.35 7.89 -20.19
C ASP A 27 -3.84 7.52 -20.11
N ALA A 28 -4.24 6.38 -20.71
CA ALA A 28 -5.61 5.88 -20.62
C ALA A 28 -5.96 5.40 -19.20
N GLU A 29 -5.06 4.70 -18.52
CA GLU A 29 -5.23 4.34 -17.10
C GLU A 29 -5.41 5.59 -16.24
N MET A 30 -4.56 6.60 -16.44
CA MET A 30 -4.65 7.89 -15.72
C MET A 30 -6.03 8.55 -15.92
N VAL A 31 -6.55 8.57 -17.14
CA VAL A 31 -7.90 9.10 -17.43
C VAL A 31 -9.01 8.29 -16.77
N ASN A 32 -8.93 6.96 -16.79
CA ASN A 32 -9.94 6.12 -16.16
C ASN A 32 -9.92 6.25 -14.63
N LEU A 33 -8.74 6.44 -14.02
CA LEU A 33 -8.64 6.76 -12.60
C LEU A 33 -9.25 8.14 -12.29
N LEU A 34 -9.09 9.14 -13.16
CA LEU A 34 -9.74 10.43 -12.97
C LEU A 34 -11.27 10.31 -13.03
N LYS A 35 -11.80 9.46 -13.91
CA LYS A 35 -13.24 9.19 -14.00
C LYS A 35 -13.79 8.53 -12.75
N LEU A 36 -13.01 7.65 -12.11
CA LEU A 36 -13.34 7.11 -10.79
C LEU A 36 -13.43 8.22 -9.74
N VAL A 37 -12.42 9.09 -9.66
CA VAL A 37 -12.47 10.24 -8.73
C VAL A 37 -13.67 11.15 -9.01
N ALA A 38 -13.97 11.43 -10.28
CA ALA A 38 -15.11 12.25 -10.66
C ALA A 38 -16.43 11.61 -10.21
N ARG A 39 -16.60 10.30 -10.43
CA ARG A 39 -17.79 9.57 -9.98
C ARG A 39 -17.94 9.58 -8.46
N ASP A 40 -16.84 9.38 -7.76
CA ASP A 40 -16.84 9.30 -6.29
C ASP A 40 -17.26 10.64 -5.69
N LEU A 41 -16.75 11.73 -6.25
CA LEU A 41 -17.05 13.09 -5.79
C LEU A 41 -18.27 13.74 -6.46
N ASP A 42 -19.10 12.96 -7.18
CA ASP A 42 -20.27 13.43 -7.94
C ASP A 42 -19.98 14.61 -8.89
N LEU A 43 -18.86 14.52 -9.60
CA LEU A 43 -18.38 15.51 -10.58
C LEU A 43 -18.70 15.09 -12.01
N GLU A 44 -18.96 16.08 -12.87
CA GLU A 44 -19.24 15.86 -14.29
C GLU A 44 -17.99 15.40 -15.03
N ILE A 45 -18.08 14.26 -15.72
CA ILE A 45 -17.02 13.72 -16.58
C ILE A 45 -17.14 14.40 -17.95
N PRO A 46 -16.07 15.03 -18.48
CA PRO A 46 -16.09 15.59 -19.83
C PRO A 46 -16.41 14.53 -20.88
N ASP A 47 -17.31 14.86 -21.82
CA ASP A 47 -17.70 13.98 -22.93
C ASP A 47 -16.48 13.45 -23.70
N GLU A 48 -15.40 14.23 -23.82
CA GLU A 48 -14.18 13.84 -24.52
C GLU A 48 -13.37 12.73 -23.82
N LEU A 49 -13.67 12.45 -22.54
CA LEU A 49 -13.06 11.38 -21.75
C LEU A 49 -13.95 10.13 -21.65
N THR A 50 -15.15 10.17 -22.22
CA THR A 50 -16.09 9.05 -22.21
C THR A 50 -15.66 7.96 -23.20
N CYS A 51 -15.87 6.71 -22.81
CA CYS A 51 -15.57 5.56 -23.65
C CYS A 51 -16.39 4.38 -23.17
N GLU A 52 -17.41 3.98 -23.93
CA GLU A 52 -18.39 2.94 -23.56
C GLU A 52 -17.75 1.70 -22.93
N LYS A 53 -16.70 1.14 -23.55
CA LYS A 53 -15.98 -0.02 -23.01
C LYS A 53 -15.32 0.28 -21.65
N CYS A 54 -14.73 1.45 -21.48
CA CYS A 54 -14.11 1.82 -20.20
C CYS A 54 -15.18 2.10 -19.16
N ASP A 55 -16.30 2.72 -19.54
CA ASP A 55 -17.40 3.05 -18.65
C ASP A 55 -17.99 1.77 -18.04
N GLU A 56 -18.20 0.72 -18.85
CA GLU A 56 -18.60 -0.61 -18.37
C GLU A 56 -17.62 -1.21 -17.35
N THR A 57 -16.30 -1.11 -17.60
CA THR A 57 -15.28 -1.55 -16.65
C THR A 57 -15.30 -0.74 -15.36
N LEU A 58 -15.55 0.56 -15.43
CA LEU A 58 -15.59 1.42 -14.25
C LEU A 58 -16.85 1.16 -13.41
N ASP A 59 -17.95 0.77 -14.04
CA ASP A 59 -19.22 0.43 -13.39
C ASP A 59 -19.11 -0.78 -12.44
N SER A 60 -18.18 -1.71 -12.68
CA SER A 60 -17.95 -2.82 -11.74
C SER A 60 -17.33 -2.35 -10.41
N GLY A 61 -16.63 -1.21 -10.42
CA GLY A 61 -15.84 -0.74 -9.28
C GLY A 61 -14.34 -0.98 -9.46
N PHE A 62 -13.53 -0.30 -8.65
CA PHE A 62 -12.08 -0.28 -8.80
C PHE A 62 -11.40 -1.59 -8.42
N PHE A 63 -11.90 -2.29 -7.39
CA PHE A 63 -11.29 -3.55 -6.94
C PHE A 63 -11.88 -4.77 -7.67
N GLU A 64 -13.08 -4.63 -8.22
CA GLU A 64 -13.80 -5.62 -9.00
C GLU A 64 -13.31 -5.68 -10.45
N ALA A 65 -12.85 -4.56 -11.00
CA ALA A 65 -12.22 -4.52 -12.31
C ALA A 65 -10.88 -5.26 -12.29
N GLU A 66 -10.59 -6.04 -13.35
CA GLU A 66 -9.28 -6.64 -13.55
C GLU A 66 -8.22 -5.54 -13.59
N ILE A 67 -7.07 -5.78 -12.95
CA ILE A 67 -5.99 -4.79 -12.80
C ILE A 67 -5.57 -4.20 -14.16
N ASP A 68 -5.59 -4.99 -15.23
CA ASP A 68 -5.12 -4.62 -16.56
C ASP A 68 -6.21 -3.98 -17.43
N SER A 69 -7.47 -4.00 -16.96
CA SER A 69 -8.64 -3.54 -17.71
C SER A 69 -8.81 -2.02 -17.73
N LEU A 70 -8.08 -1.28 -16.88
CA LEU A 70 -8.13 0.19 -16.85
C LEU A 70 -7.39 0.83 -18.04
N GLY A 71 -6.61 0.07 -18.81
CA GLY A 71 -6.03 0.54 -20.07
C GLY A 71 -7.05 0.58 -21.21
N CYS A 72 -6.90 1.52 -22.15
CA CYS A 72 -7.76 1.59 -23.33
C CYS A 72 -7.04 2.15 -24.56
N SER A 73 -6.82 1.28 -25.55
CA SER A 73 -6.18 1.64 -26.81
C SER A 73 -6.95 2.70 -27.62
N LYS A 74 -8.29 2.76 -27.50
CA LYS A 74 -9.08 3.83 -28.13
C LYS A 74 -8.76 5.18 -27.52
N LEU A 75 -8.69 5.27 -26.20
CA LEU A 75 -8.32 6.50 -25.51
C LEU A 75 -6.88 6.90 -25.86
N GLU A 76 -5.93 5.96 -25.82
CA GLU A 76 -4.51 6.21 -26.13
C GLU A 76 -4.27 6.87 -27.50
N SER A 77 -5.14 6.62 -28.48
CA SER A 77 -5.03 7.23 -29.82
C SER A 77 -5.36 8.73 -29.86
N THR A 78 -5.83 9.31 -28.75
CA THR A 78 -6.26 10.71 -28.66
C THR A 78 -5.08 11.62 -28.32
N PHE A 79 -4.71 12.52 -29.25
CA PHE A 79 -3.49 13.36 -29.19
C PHE A 79 -3.49 14.46 -28.08
N SER A 80 -4.40 14.39 -27.11
CA SER A 80 -4.60 15.43 -26.10
C SER A 80 -4.98 14.91 -24.72
N LEU A 81 -4.92 13.60 -24.45
CA LEU A 81 -5.36 13.05 -23.15
C LEU A 81 -4.67 13.72 -21.96
N ASN A 82 -3.35 13.92 -22.03
CA ASN A 82 -2.59 14.53 -20.95
C ASN A 82 -3.04 15.99 -20.68
N GLU A 83 -3.30 16.77 -21.73
CA GLU A 83 -3.80 18.15 -21.60
C GLU A 83 -5.25 18.19 -21.09
N LEU A 84 -6.11 17.28 -21.56
CA LEU A 84 -7.49 17.16 -21.08
C LEU A 84 -7.54 16.75 -19.61
N LEU A 85 -6.70 15.82 -19.19
CA LEU A 85 -6.56 15.38 -17.81
C LEU A 85 -6.12 16.54 -16.90
N LYS A 86 -5.07 17.27 -17.31
CA LYS A 86 -4.58 18.44 -16.56
C LYS A 86 -5.62 19.55 -16.47
N ARG A 87 -6.37 19.79 -17.55
CA ARG A 87 -7.46 20.77 -17.58
C ARG A 87 -8.57 20.38 -16.60
N SER A 88 -9.05 19.14 -16.69
CA SER A 88 -10.16 18.64 -15.86
C SER A 88 -9.81 18.65 -14.38
N LEU A 89 -8.62 18.15 -14.01
CA LEU A 89 -8.12 18.25 -12.63
C LEU A 89 -8.04 19.71 -12.15
N GLY A 90 -7.60 20.61 -13.02
CA GLY A 90 -7.51 22.02 -12.72
C GLY A 90 -8.86 22.71 -12.51
N GLU A 91 -9.89 22.28 -13.23
CA GLU A 91 -11.29 22.73 -13.07
C GLU A 91 -11.88 22.20 -11.76
N TYR A 92 -11.78 20.90 -11.51
CA TYR A 92 -12.29 20.31 -10.28
C TYR A 92 -11.62 20.85 -9.01
N ALA A 93 -10.34 21.22 -9.09
CA ALA A 93 -9.61 21.80 -7.97
C ALA A 93 -10.11 23.20 -7.56
N GLU A 94 -10.92 23.87 -8.38
CA GLU A 94 -11.50 25.18 -8.01
C GLU A 94 -12.50 25.04 -6.86
N ASP A 95 -13.29 23.96 -6.86
CA ASP A 95 -14.30 23.67 -5.84
C ASP A 95 -13.83 22.62 -4.81
N ASN A 96 -12.82 21.82 -5.15
CA ASN A 96 -12.30 20.72 -4.32
C ASN A 96 -10.77 20.79 -4.15
N PRO A 97 -10.24 21.53 -3.16
CA PRO A 97 -8.79 21.74 -3.03
C PRO A 97 -7.98 20.46 -2.79
N ASN A 98 -8.62 19.39 -2.30
CA ASN A 98 -7.98 18.10 -2.02
C ASN A 98 -8.09 17.08 -3.17
N ILE A 99 -8.76 17.42 -4.28
CA ILE A 99 -8.97 16.46 -5.37
C ILE A 99 -7.66 15.99 -6.00
N PHE A 100 -6.66 16.87 -6.06
CA PHE A 100 -5.36 16.51 -6.58
C PHE A 100 -4.70 15.41 -5.73
N THR A 101 -4.74 15.55 -4.41
CA THR A 101 -4.22 14.54 -3.48
C THR A 101 -5.00 13.24 -3.61
N TYR A 102 -6.33 13.30 -3.64
CA TYR A 102 -7.19 12.13 -3.86
C TYR A 102 -6.77 11.37 -5.12
N TYR A 103 -6.69 12.08 -6.25
CA TYR A 103 -6.33 11.51 -7.53
C TYR A 103 -4.91 10.93 -7.53
N SER A 104 -3.94 11.66 -6.98
CA SER A 104 -2.55 11.19 -6.85
C SER A 104 -2.43 9.91 -6.02
N LEU A 105 -3.18 9.82 -4.91
CA LEU A 105 -3.20 8.62 -4.07
C LEU A 105 -3.85 7.42 -4.77
N LEU A 106 -4.93 7.65 -5.54
CA LEU A 106 -5.56 6.59 -6.32
C LEU A 106 -4.63 6.09 -7.44
N VAL A 107 -3.91 7.01 -8.10
CA VAL A 107 -2.86 6.67 -9.08
C VAL A 107 -1.75 5.84 -8.46
N GLN A 108 -1.27 6.24 -7.28
CA GLN A 108 -0.26 5.49 -6.55
C GLN A 108 -0.76 4.10 -6.15
N LEU A 109 -1.98 3.98 -5.63
CA LEU A 109 -2.60 2.70 -5.30
C LEU A 109 -2.65 1.76 -6.52
N HIS A 110 -3.12 2.27 -7.66
CA HIS A 110 -3.18 1.47 -8.89
C HIS A 110 -1.80 1.06 -9.39
N SER A 111 -0.81 1.96 -9.36
CA SER A 111 0.55 1.66 -9.81
C SER A 111 1.22 0.59 -8.95
N TYR A 112 0.97 0.57 -7.63
CA TYR A 112 1.42 -0.51 -6.75
C TYR A 112 0.64 -1.83 -6.94
N ARG A 113 -0.66 -1.78 -7.26
CA ARG A 113 -1.42 -3.00 -7.64
C ARG A 113 -0.84 -3.62 -8.92
N ARG A 114 -0.58 -2.81 -9.95
CA ARG A 114 0.08 -3.24 -11.19
C ARG A 114 1.49 -3.78 -10.94
N LYS A 115 2.25 -3.14 -10.05
CA LYS A 115 3.58 -3.62 -9.60
C LYS A 115 3.49 -5.02 -9.00
N PHE A 116 2.52 -5.28 -8.12
CA PHE A 116 2.36 -6.59 -7.50
C PHE A 116 1.90 -7.65 -8.49
N ALA A 117 0.94 -7.33 -9.37
CA ALA A 117 0.56 -8.22 -10.47
C ALA A 117 1.79 -8.61 -11.31
N LYS A 118 2.65 -7.63 -11.64
CA LYS A 118 3.90 -7.91 -12.36
C LYS A 118 4.89 -8.76 -11.57
N VAL A 119 4.94 -8.64 -10.25
CA VAL A 119 5.73 -9.55 -9.41
C VAL A 119 5.23 -10.98 -9.54
N CYS A 120 3.92 -11.21 -9.53
CA CYS A 120 3.33 -12.53 -9.75
C CYS A 120 3.69 -13.12 -11.13
N ASP A 121 3.72 -12.29 -12.18
CA ASP A 121 4.10 -12.72 -13.54
C ASP A 121 5.57 -13.11 -13.68
N VAL A 122 6.47 -12.57 -12.86
CA VAL A 122 7.93 -12.74 -13.07
C VAL A 122 8.63 -13.47 -11.94
N GLN A 123 7.91 -13.85 -10.88
CA GLN A 123 8.51 -14.53 -9.74
C GLN A 123 9.07 -15.88 -10.16
N GLU A 124 10.38 -16.05 -10.00
CA GLU A 124 11.06 -17.28 -10.38
C GLU A 124 10.95 -18.36 -9.29
N ILE A 125 10.97 -19.62 -9.73
CA ILE A 125 11.19 -20.76 -8.86
C ILE A 125 12.59 -20.63 -8.23
N PRO A 126 12.71 -20.67 -6.90
CA PRO A 126 13.97 -20.39 -6.22
C PRO A 126 15.01 -21.50 -6.45
N GLU A 127 16.28 -21.10 -6.60
CA GLU A 127 17.41 -22.04 -6.61
C GLU A 127 17.56 -22.74 -5.24
N LEU A 128 17.64 -24.06 -5.29
CA LEU A 128 17.57 -24.94 -4.12
C LEU A 128 18.74 -24.69 -3.15
N GLU A 129 19.93 -24.34 -3.65
CA GLU A 129 21.14 -24.05 -2.86
C GLU A 129 20.89 -22.98 -1.79
N THR A 130 19.97 -22.06 -2.03
CA THR A 130 19.64 -20.97 -1.11
C THR A 130 18.87 -21.42 0.13
N VAL A 131 18.25 -22.62 0.10
CA VAL A 131 17.36 -23.11 1.16
C VAL A 131 17.71 -24.49 1.71
N ILE A 132 18.56 -25.28 1.04
CA ILE A 132 19.01 -26.62 1.49
C ILE A 132 19.40 -26.69 2.97
N PRO A 133 20.20 -25.74 3.53
CA PRO A 133 20.62 -25.85 4.93
C PRO A 133 19.46 -25.92 5.93
N ARG A 134 18.27 -25.39 5.56
CA ARG A 134 17.06 -25.42 6.40
C ARG A 134 16.46 -26.82 6.50
N GLY A 135 16.69 -27.66 5.48
CA GLY A 135 16.23 -29.05 5.43
C GLY A 135 16.72 -29.90 6.61
N LEU A 136 17.86 -29.55 7.22
CA LEU A 136 18.39 -30.22 8.42
C LEU A 136 17.35 -30.38 9.55
N LEU A 137 16.43 -29.42 9.68
CA LEU A 137 15.40 -29.42 10.73
C LEU A 137 14.25 -30.41 10.45
N GLU A 138 14.17 -30.92 9.22
CA GLU A 138 13.04 -31.70 8.69
C GLU A 138 13.46 -33.07 8.15
N ILE A 139 14.76 -33.38 8.13
CA ILE A 139 15.28 -34.72 7.80
C ILE A 139 14.61 -35.77 8.71
N GLY A 140 14.12 -36.84 8.10
CA GLY A 140 13.42 -37.93 8.78
C GLY A 140 11.91 -37.72 8.93
N LYS A 141 11.38 -36.53 8.57
CA LYS A 141 9.92 -36.32 8.42
C LYS A 141 9.44 -36.57 6.99
N PHE A 142 10.31 -36.34 6.02
CA PHE A 142 10.09 -36.52 4.59
C PHE A 142 11.21 -37.40 4.03
N ASP A 143 10.96 -38.08 2.92
CA ASP A 143 12.03 -38.54 2.05
C ASP A 143 12.73 -37.34 1.38
N GLU A 144 13.92 -37.57 0.83
CA GLU A 144 14.79 -36.50 0.33
C GLU A 144 14.16 -35.74 -0.85
N GLU A 145 13.51 -36.44 -1.78
CA GLU A 145 12.87 -35.85 -2.95
C GLU A 145 11.69 -34.96 -2.54
N SER A 146 10.80 -35.48 -1.69
CA SER A 146 9.68 -34.71 -1.15
C SER A 146 10.14 -33.50 -0.33
N LEU A 147 11.23 -33.63 0.44
CA LEU A 147 11.78 -32.51 1.21
C LEU A 147 12.30 -31.41 0.29
N VAL A 148 12.99 -31.76 -0.79
CA VAL A 148 13.47 -30.79 -1.78
C VAL A 148 12.31 -30.01 -2.38
N SER A 149 11.28 -30.70 -2.89
CA SER A 149 10.10 -30.04 -3.46
C SER A 149 9.38 -29.16 -2.44
N TRP A 150 9.22 -29.64 -1.21
CA TRP A 150 8.62 -28.88 -0.11
C TRP A 150 9.39 -27.58 0.20
N LEU A 151 10.72 -27.64 0.25
CA LEU A 151 11.57 -26.46 0.49
C LEU A 151 11.44 -25.42 -0.63
N THR A 152 11.39 -25.87 -1.89
CA THR A 152 11.22 -25.02 -3.06
C THR A 152 9.89 -24.29 -3.02
N TRP A 153 8.77 -25.02 -2.85
CA TRP A 153 7.43 -24.41 -2.81
C TRP A 153 7.27 -23.44 -1.65
N ARG A 154 7.75 -23.83 -0.46
CA ARG A 154 7.70 -22.97 0.72
C ARG A 154 8.46 -21.66 0.49
N LYS A 155 9.62 -21.71 -0.19
CA LYS A 155 10.42 -20.53 -0.50
C LYS A 155 9.77 -19.66 -1.58
N PHE A 156 9.22 -20.27 -2.62
CA PHE A 156 8.48 -19.57 -3.68
C PHE A 156 7.31 -18.76 -3.12
N LEU A 157 6.43 -19.40 -2.34
CA LEU A 157 5.30 -18.74 -1.68
C LEU A 157 5.76 -17.65 -0.70
N TYR A 158 6.82 -17.91 0.07
CA TYR A 158 7.41 -16.93 0.97
C TYR A 158 7.92 -15.68 0.22
N ASP A 159 8.49 -15.86 -0.97
CA ASP A 159 9.01 -14.73 -1.74
C ASP A 159 7.88 -13.85 -2.28
N ILE A 160 6.78 -14.45 -2.75
CA ILE A 160 5.57 -13.72 -3.15
C ILE A 160 5.02 -12.92 -1.97
N ASP A 161 4.81 -13.56 -0.82
CA ASP A 161 4.31 -12.91 0.40
C ASP A 161 5.25 -11.78 0.84
N ASN A 162 6.56 -12.03 0.89
CA ASN A 162 7.54 -11.04 1.29
C ASN A 162 7.59 -9.84 0.31
N ARG A 163 7.40 -10.06 -1.00
CA ARG A 163 7.27 -8.97 -1.99
C ARG A 163 5.95 -8.21 -1.83
N SER A 164 4.85 -8.91 -1.54
CA SER A 164 3.57 -8.28 -1.20
C SER A 164 3.70 -7.38 0.02
N ALA A 165 4.27 -7.88 1.11
CA ALA A 165 4.49 -7.14 2.35
C ALA A 165 5.38 -5.90 2.15
N GLN A 166 6.44 -6.01 1.35
CA GLN A 166 7.28 -4.85 0.99
C GLN A 166 6.49 -3.81 0.20
N THR A 167 5.75 -4.24 -0.83
CA THR A 167 4.93 -3.39 -1.69
C THR A 167 3.86 -2.66 -0.88
N ALA A 168 3.15 -3.38 0.01
CA ALA A 168 2.16 -2.80 0.90
C ALA A 168 2.77 -1.77 1.86
N GLY A 169 3.94 -2.05 2.45
CA GLY A 169 4.63 -1.09 3.31
C GLY A 169 4.97 0.23 2.61
N TYR A 170 5.46 0.16 1.36
CA TYR A 170 5.77 1.36 0.56
C TYR A 170 4.53 2.14 0.08
N LEU A 171 3.36 1.49 0.06
CA LEU A 171 2.11 2.08 -0.37
C LEU A 171 1.35 2.73 0.81
N PHE A 172 1.32 2.05 1.95
CA PHE A 172 0.44 2.37 3.05
C PHE A 172 0.85 3.66 3.80
N GLU A 173 2.14 3.80 4.12
CA GLU A 173 2.64 4.97 4.85
C GLU A 173 2.46 6.30 4.06
N PRO A 174 2.77 6.37 2.75
CA PRO A 174 2.50 7.58 1.95
C PRO A 174 1.01 7.93 1.87
N ILE A 175 0.13 6.93 1.67
CA ILE A 175 -1.33 7.17 1.64
C ILE A 175 -1.78 7.87 2.92
N LEU A 176 -1.45 7.31 4.09
CA LEU A 176 -1.86 7.91 5.35
C LEU A 176 -1.25 9.30 5.56
N THR A 177 0.04 9.44 5.24
CA THR A 177 0.76 10.71 5.40
C THR A 177 0.11 11.82 4.60
N GLU A 178 -0.13 11.59 3.30
CA GLU A 178 -0.69 12.60 2.41
C GLU A 178 -2.17 12.86 2.70
N ALA A 179 -2.94 11.83 3.06
CA ALA A 179 -4.35 11.97 3.39
C ALA A 179 -4.57 12.95 4.55
N ILE A 180 -3.71 12.96 5.56
CA ILE A 180 -3.80 13.88 6.70
C ILE A 180 -2.98 15.18 6.52
N GLY A 181 -2.48 15.44 5.30
CA GLY A 181 -1.71 16.64 4.97
C GLY A 181 -0.34 16.72 5.65
N GLY A 182 0.25 15.57 5.98
CA GLY A 182 1.55 15.48 6.64
C GLY A 182 2.74 15.33 5.72
N ALA A 183 3.92 15.17 6.32
CA ALA A 183 5.15 14.90 5.61
C ALA A 183 5.98 13.81 6.31
N SER A 184 6.49 12.87 5.53
CA SER A 184 7.44 11.85 5.99
C SER A 184 8.87 12.37 5.95
N TYR A 185 9.69 11.92 6.89
CA TYR A 185 11.09 12.34 6.99
C TYR A 185 12.03 11.15 7.12
N SER A 186 13.04 11.10 6.24
CA SER A 186 14.15 10.16 6.39
C SER A 186 15.00 10.50 7.62
N SER A 187 15.78 9.53 8.09
CA SER A 187 16.72 9.68 9.21
C SER A 187 17.79 10.78 9.01
N SER A 188 18.00 11.27 7.79
CA SER A 188 18.96 12.34 7.50
C SER A 188 18.36 13.74 7.43
N LYS A 189 17.03 13.86 7.29
CA LYS A 189 16.31 15.14 7.12
C LYS A 189 15.31 15.41 8.23
N SER A 190 15.05 14.44 9.10
CA SER A 190 14.07 14.56 10.15
C SER A 190 14.43 15.59 11.20
N PRO A 191 13.45 16.39 11.67
CA PRO A 191 13.63 17.30 12.79
C PRO A 191 13.63 16.59 14.15
N ILE A 192 13.32 15.28 14.19
CA ILE A 192 13.32 14.50 15.43
C ILE A 192 14.68 13.86 15.63
N GLU A 193 15.34 14.19 16.74
CA GLU A 193 16.64 13.67 17.11
C GLU A 193 16.54 12.46 18.03
N ARG A 194 17.48 11.52 17.89
CA ARG A 194 17.58 10.38 18.81
C ARG A 194 18.14 10.85 20.15
N THR A 195 17.43 10.57 21.24
CA THR A 195 17.81 10.97 22.61
C THR A 195 19.10 10.31 23.06
N ASN A 196 19.28 9.03 22.74
CA ASN A 196 20.37 8.19 23.26
C ASN A 196 21.43 7.82 22.20
N ARG A 197 21.37 8.42 21.00
CA ARG A 197 22.29 8.17 19.89
C ARG A 197 22.46 9.42 19.05
N ARG A 198 23.60 9.56 18.38
CA ARG A 198 23.80 10.66 17.43
C ARG A 198 22.96 10.43 16.16
N GLY A 199 22.29 11.47 15.69
CA GLY A 199 21.61 11.52 14.40
C GLY A 199 20.09 11.58 14.52
N SER A 200 19.44 12.02 13.45
CA SER A 200 17.99 12.12 13.39
C SER A 200 17.32 10.76 13.20
N ARG A 201 16.02 10.74 13.45
CA ARG A 201 15.17 9.56 13.42
C ARG A 201 14.28 9.59 12.18
N GLN A 202 14.11 8.45 11.52
CA GLN A 202 13.07 8.37 10.48
C GLN A 202 11.70 8.50 11.16
N VAL A 203 10.82 9.29 10.55
CA VAL A 203 9.47 9.55 11.07
C VAL A 203 8.50 9.33 9.93
N ASP A 204 7.45 8.56 10.20
CA ASP A 204 6.45 8.19 9.20
C ASP A 204 5.68 9.43 8.75
N CYS A 205 5.24 10.27 9.69
CA CYS A 205 4.55 11.51 9.36
C CYS A 205 4.67 12.59 10.45
N ILE A 206 4.80 13.86 10.04
CA ILE A 206 4.65 15.03 10.92
C ILE A 206 3.55 15.94 10.37
N VAL A 207 2.63 16.37 11.25
CA VAL A 207 1.60 17.38 10.98
C VAL A 207 1.66 18.43 12.09
N GLY A 208 2.11 19.64 11.76
CA GLY A 208 2.31 20.70 12.75
C GLY A 208 3.31 20.29 13.84
N ASP A 209 2.86 20.22 15.09
CA ASP A 209 3.64 19.78 16.25
C ASP A 209 3.41 18.30 16.61
N THR A 210 2.72 17.54 15.77
CA THR A 210 2.39 16.14 16.00
C THR A 210 3.28 15.22 15.15
N ALA A 211 3.90 14.22 15.78
CA ALA A 211 4.73 13.22 15.11
C ALA A 211 4.08 11.85 15.20
N TYR A 212 3.73 11.28 14.05
CA TYR A 212 3.03 10.02 13.93
C TYR A 212 3.99 8.86 13.67
N GLU A 213 3.72 7.74 14.35
CA GLU A 213 4.21 6.41 14.00
C GLU A 213 2.98 5.59 13.56
N PHE A 214 3.00 5.12 12.31
CA PHE A 214 1.92 4.32 11.73
C PHE A 214 2.23 2.83 11.86
N LYS A 215 1.23 2.03 12.20
CA LYS A 215 1.31 0.56 12.18
C LYS A 215 0.03 -0.02 11.60
N MET A 216 0.16 -0.89 10.60
CA MET A 216 -0.98 -1.72 10.19
C MET A 216 -1.35 -2.70 11.32
N ARG A 217 -0.36 -3.40 11.87
CA ARG A 217 -0.54 -4.34 13.01
C ARG A 217 0.71 -4.38 13.87
N VAL A 218 0.55 -4.49 15.19
CA VAL A 218 1.66 -4.76 16.11
C VAL A 218 1.88 -6.27 16.20
N THR A 219 2.75 -6.81 15.34
CA THR A 219 3.03 -8.25 15.32
C THR A 219 4.23 -8.65 16.18
N ILE A 220 4.29 -9.95 16.47
CA ILE A 220 5.49 -10.61 16.98
C ILE A 220 6.39 -10.98 15.79
N ALA A 221 6.82 -10.00 14.97
CA ALA A 221 7.80 -10.31 13.93
C ALA A 221 9.07 -10.92 14.56
N ALA A 222 9.65 -11.92 13.88
CA ALA A 222 10.82 -12.69 14.33
C ALA A 222 12.12 -11.87 14.47
N SER A 223 12.11 -10.60 14.06
CA SER A 223 13.27 -9.71 14.16
C SER A 223 13.34 -9.01 15.53
N GLY A 224 13.88 -9.73 16.51
CA GLY A 224 14.66 -9.22 17.65
C GLY A 224 14.03 -8.20 18.62
N GLN A 225 14.27 -8.41 19.92
CA GLN A 225 14.02 -7.41 20.98
C GLN A 225 14.60 -6.00 20.68
N GLY A 226 15.59 -5.90 19.77
CA GLY A 226 16.20 -4.64 19.34
C GLY A 226 15.24 -3.71 18.59
N ARG A 227 14.45 -4.21 17.62
CA ARG A 227 13.52 -3.36 16.85
C ARG A 227 12.40 -2.81 17.73
N PHE A 228 11.87 -3.64 18.62
CA PHE A 228 10.83 -3.21 19.54
C PHE A 228 11.32 -2.17 20.55
N ARG A 229 12.60 -2.21 20.95
CA ARG A 229 13.20 -1.14 21.77
C ARG A 229 13.30 0.17 21.01
N GLU A 230 13.61 0.11 19.71
CA GLU A 230 13.64 1.31 18.88
C GLU A 230 12.23 1.90 18.79
N GLU A 231 11.19 1.10 18.54
CA GLU A 231 9.79 1.55 18.52
C GLU A 231 9.38 2.25 19.83
N LEU A 232 9.72 1.70 21.00
CA LEU A 232 9.45 2.35 22.29
C LEU A 232 10.15 3.71 22.42
N GLN A 233 11.40 3.83 21.95
CA GLN A 233 12.15 5.08 22.02
C GLN A 233 11.57 6.20 21.14
N PHE A 234 10.64 5.91 20.22
CA PHE A 234 10.07 6.94 19.34
C PHE A 234 9.39 8.05 20.14
N ALA A 235 8.59 7.65 21.13
CA ALA A 235 7.82 8.60 21.93
C ALA A 235 8.73 9.57 22.70
N GLU A 236 9.80 9.05 23.30
CA GLU A 236 10.83 9.85 23.96
C GLU A 236 11.52 10.82 23.00
N ASP A 237 11.98 10.32 21.85
CA ASP A 237 12.69 11.10 20.84
C ASP A 237 11.82 12.25 20.31
N ALA A 238 10.56 11.97 19.98
CA ALA A 238 9.61 12.97 19.51
C ALA A 238 9.36 14.04 20.58
N ARG A 239 9.10 13.63 21.83
CA ARG A 239 8.84 14.54 22.94
C ARG A 239 10.03 15.44 23.23
N ASN A 240 11.24 14.88 23.28
CA ASN A 240 12.48 15.63 23.52
C ASN A 240 12.80 16.60 22.36
N SER A 241 12.34 16.27 21.15
CA SER A 241 12.45 17.13 19.97
C SER A 241 11.31 18.17 19.87
N GLY A 242 10.42 18.25 20.87
CA GLY A 242 9.35 19.24 20.94
C GLY A 242 8.05 18.87 20.22
N TYR A 243 7.89 17.60 19.82
CA TYR A 243 6.68 17.09 19.16
C TYR A 243 5.79 16.31 20.13
N THR A 244 4.50 16.23 19.83
CA THR A 244 3.54 15.33 20.48
C THR A 244 3.57 13.99 19.74
N PRO A 245 4.03 12.88 20.37
CA PRO A 245 4.04 11.58 19.71
C PRO A 245 2.63 11.00 19.61
N VAL A 246 2.27 10.49 18.45
CA VAL A 246 1.00 9.78 18.22
C VAL A 246 1.26 8.44 17.59
N LEU A 247 0.78 7.38 18.23
CA LEU A 247 0.76 6.03 17.69
C LEU A 247 -0.59 5.78 17.03
N LEU A 248 -0.60 5.37 15.77
CA LEU A 248 -1.82 4.91 15.08
C LEU A 248 -1.64 3.45 14.70
N VAL A 249 -2.49 2.58 15.24
CA VAL A 249 -2.50 1.14 14.93
C VAL A 249 -3.84 0.75 14.34
N LEU A 250 -3.88 0.36 13.08
CA LEU A 250 -5.17 0.03 12.44
C LEU A 250 -5.76 -1.29 12.94
N ASP A 251 -4.93 -2.31 13.15
CA ASP A 251 -5.39 -3.59 13.65
C ASP A 251 -5.41 -3.60 15.19
N PRO A 252 -6.60 -3.77 15.81
CA PRO A 252 -6.75 -3.72 17.26
C PRO A 252 -6.42 -5.04 17.97
N THR A 253 -5.88 -6.05 17.29
CA THR A 253 -5.61 -7.38 17.86
C THR A 253 -4.81 -7.26 19.16
N PRO A 254 -5.39 -7.65 20.32
CA PRO A 254 -4.75 -7.41 21.61
C PRO A 254 -3.42 -8.14 21.72
N SER A 255 -2.38 -7.42 22.14
CA SER A 255 -1.08 -8.01 22.44
C SER A 255 -0.35 -7.26 23.55
N LYS A 256 0.49 -7.97 24.31
CA LYS A 256 1.35 -7.36 25.35
C LYS A 256 2.25 -6.27 24.77
N LYS A 257 2.67 -6.40 23.51
CA LYS A 257 3.48 -5.39 22.81
C LYS A 257 2.66 -4.14 22.51
N LEU A 258 1.45 -4.29 21.99
CA LEU A 258 0.55 -3.17 21.71
C LEU A 258 0.24 -2.38 22.98
N THR A 259 -0.11 -3.07 24.07
CA THR A 259 -0.36 -2.42 25.37
C THR A 259 0.88 -1.65 25.85
N LYS A 260 2.07 -2.26 25.76
CA LYS A 260 3.30 -1.60 26.19
C LYS A 260 3.63 -0.37 25.33
N LEU A 261 3.52 -0.50 24.01
CA LEU A 261 3.82 0.60 23.09
C LEU A 261 2.84 1.77 23.28
N SER A 262 1.55 1.46 23.46
CA SER A 262 0.52 2.48 23.72
C SER A 262 0.78 3.23 25.03
N ASN A 263 1.15 2.50 26.10
CA ASN A 263 1.51 3.11 27.38
C ASN A 263 2.74 4.02 27.26
N GLU A 264 3.77 3.58 26.51
CA GLU A 264 4.99 4.36 26.29
C GLU A 264 4.67 5.71 25.64
N PHE A 265 3.82 5.73 24.60
CA PHE A 265 3.39 6.98 23.98
C PHE A 265 2.67 7.90 24.96
N GLY A 266 1.81 7.34 25.82
CA GLY A 266 1.14 8.09 26.89
C GLY A 266 2.11 8.66 27.95
N GLU A 267 3.14 7.89 28.35
CA GLU A 267 4.16 8.34 29.32
C GLU A 267 4.92 9.58 28.86
N TYR A 268 5.14 9.72 27.54
CA TYR A 268 5.79 10.89 26.94
C TYR A 268 4.81 11.98 26.48
N GLY A 269 3.58 11.99 27.02
CA GLY A 269 2.57 13.01 26.78
C GLY A 269 1.91 12.95 25.40
N GLY A 270 2.02 11.80 24.74
CA GLY A 270 1.40 11.50 23.46
C GLY A 270 0.05 10.81 23.56
N GLN A 271 -0.39 10.27 22.42
CA GLN A 271 -1.64 9.53 22.29
C GLN A 271 -1.42 8.23 21.51
N ALA A 272 -2.27 7.25 21.75
CA ALA A 272 -2.30 6.01 20.99
C ALA A 272 -3.74 5.73 20.58
N TYR A 273 -3.97 5.58 19.28
CA TYR A 273 -5.26 5.27 18.68
C TYR A 273 -5.18 3.89 18.05
N THR A 274 -6.19 3.04 18.31
CA THR A 274 -6.19 1.66 17.83
C THR A 274 -7.53 1.27 17.22
N GLY A 275 -7.53 0.48 16.14
CA GLY A 275 -8.76 0.01 15.51
C GLY A 275 -9.62 1.16 15.00
N ASP A 276 -10.91 1.14 15.35
CA ASP A 276 -11.86 2.19 14.97
C ASP A 276 -11.45 3.59 15.45
N GLU A 277 -10.77 3.70 16.60
CA GLU A 277 -10.26 5.00 17.06
C GLU A 277 -9.17 5.55 16.14
N ALA A 278 -8.35 4.66 15.56
CA ALA A 278 -7.32 5.05 14.60
C ALA A 278 -7.96 5.53 13.29
N TRP A 279 -8.95 4.81 12.78
CA TRP A 279 -9.69 5.20 11.58
C TRP A 279 -10.42 6.52 11.76
N ASN A 280 -11.17 6.68 12.85
CA ASN A 280 -11.87 7.93 13.15
C ASN A 280 -10.89 9.13 13.28
N HIS A 281 -9.71 8.91 13.86
CA HIS A 281 -8.68 9.95 13.93
C HIS A 281 -8.17 10.34 12.54
N LEU A 282 -7.94 9.36 11.65
CA LEU A 282 -7.51 9.61 10.28
C LEU A 282 -8.57 10.38 9.48
N GLU A 283 -9.84 9.96 9.55
CA GLU A 283 -10.96 10.61 8.86
C GLU A 283 -11.10 12.09 9.29
N VAL A 284 -11.16 12.35 10.60
CA VAL A 284 -11.25 13.73 11.11
C VAL A 284 -10.07 14.59 10.66
N ARG A 285 -8.86 14.01 10.55
CA ARG A 285 -7.66 14.73 10.11
C ARG A 285 -7.61 14.93 8.59
N ALA A 286 -8.13 13.99 7.83
CA ALA A 286 -8.14 14.03 6.37
C ALA A 286 -9.18 15.02 5.82
N GLY A 287 -10.29 15.22 6.55
CA GLY A 287 -11.41 16.01 6.10
C GLY A 287 -12.23 15.28 5.03
N ASP A 288 -13.36 15.87 4.63
CA ASP A 288 -14.44 15.16 3.90
C ASP A 288 -13.95 14.42 2.65
N THR A 289 -13.29 15.12 1.72
CA THR A 289 -12.82 14.54 0.44
C THR A 289 -11.83 13.39 0.62
N LEU A 290 -10.86 13.52 1.54
CA LEU A 290 -9.83 12.49 1.72
C LEU A 290 -10.26 11.39 2.69
N SER A 291 -11.26 11.65 3.55
CA SER A 291 -11.92 10.61 4.33
C SER A 291 -12.66 9.62 3.43
N GLU A 292 -13.35 10.12 2.41
CA GLU A 292 -14.00 9.27 1.41
C GLU A 292 -12.98 8.39 0.67
N PHE A 293 -11.81 8.92 0.31
CA PHE A 293 -10.72 8.12 -0.24
C PHE A 293 -10.28 7.00 0.74
N LEU A 294 -10.01 7.38 2.00
CA LEU A 294 -9.54 6.43 3.01
C LEU A 294 -10.55 5.32 3.29
N GLU A 295 -11.84 5.65 3.36
CA GLU A 295 -12.92 4.68 3.56
C GLU A 295 -12.97 3.72 2.37
N LYS A 296 -13.18 4.26 1.16
CA LYS A 296 -13.45 3.47 -0.05
C LYS A 296 -12.26 2.66 -0.56
N TYR A 297 -11.06 3.21 -0.48
CA TYR A 297 -9.87 2.63 -1.11
C TYR A 297 -8.90 1.97 -0.14
N VAL A 298 -9.12 2.10 1.17
CA VAL A 298 -8.21 1.55 2.17
C VAL A 298 -8.98 0.76 3.23
N ARG A 299 -9.88 1.40 3.98
CA ARG A 299 -10.56 0.79 5.13
C ARG A 299 -11.52 -0.32 4.70
N ASP A 300 -12.41 -0.05 3.76
CA ASP A 300 -13.44 -1.01 3.33
C ASP A 300 -12.84 -2.23 2.64
N PRO A 301 -11.88 -2.11 1.69
CA PRO A 301 -11.24 -3.27 1.08
C PRO A 301 -10.50 -4.15 2.09
N ILE A 302 -9.80 -3.55 3.06
CA ILE A 302 -9.12 -4.31 4.12
C ILE A 302 -10.14 -5.01 5.02
N SER A 303 -11.22 -4.31 5.39
CA SER A 303 -12.28 -4.86 6.25
C SER A 303 -13.00 -6.02 5.57
N SER A 304 -13.32 -5.88 4.28
CA SER A 304 -13.91 -6.95 3.47
C SER A 304 -13.03 -8.20 3.48
N ILE A 305 -11.70 -8.08 3.37
CA ILE A 305 -10.81 -9.24 3.48
C ILE A 305 -10.82 -9.84 4.90
N ASP A 306 -10.83 -9.01 5.95
CA ASP A 306 -10.82 -9.48 7.35
C ASP A 306 -12.11 -10.22 7.73
N GLU A 307 -13.25 -9.91 7.11
CA GLU A 307 -14.52 -10.64 7.29
C GLU A 307 -14.41 -12.13 6.94
N HIS A 308 -13.49 -12.48 6.04
CA HIS A 308 -13.25 -13.85 5.59
C HIS A 308 -12.11 -14.56 6.34
N LYS A 309 -11.51 -13.96 7.38
CA LYS A 309 -10.30 -14.48 8.05
C LYS A 309 -10.39 -15.89 8.65
N GLU A 310 -11.60 -16.37 8.94
CA GLU A 310 -11.83 -17.73 9.47
C GLU A 310 -12.16 -18.74 8.36
N GLN A 311 -12.34 -18.29 7.13
CA GLN A 311 -12.60 -19.15 5.98
C GLN A 311 -11.26 -19.65 5.45
N PHE A 312 -11.14 -20.98 5.35
CA PHE A 312 -9.93 -21.64 4.86
C PHE A 312 -10.31 -22.55 3.71
N GLU A 313 -9.95 -22.15 2.49
CA GLU A 313 -10.19 -22.94 1.28
C GLU A 313 -9.01 -23.87 0.99
N SER A 314 -9.27 -24.91 0.21
CA SER A 314 -8.22 -25.82 -0.24
C SER A 314 -7.25 -25.11 -1.18
N LEU A 315 -5.96 -25.39 -1.03
CA LEU A 315 -4.89 -24.92 -1.90
C LEU A 315 -4.32 -26.08 -2.71
N ALA A 316 -4.21 -25.91 -4.03
CA ALA A 316 -3.43 -26.77 -4.91
C ALA A 316 -2.44 -25.93 -5.71
N ILE A 317 -1.28 -26.50 -6.02
CA ILE A 317 -0.23 -25.86 -6.82
C ILE A 317 0.21 -26.87 -7.87
N ASP A 318 0.16 -26.46 -9.13
CA ASP A 318 0.62 -27.23 -10.28
C ASP A 318 1.70 -26.44 -11.04
N HIS A 319 2.70 -27.14 -11.57
CA HIS A 319 3.83 -26.55 -12.30
C HIS A 319 3.87 -27.13 -13.70
N ASP A 320 3.84 -26.27 -14.70
CA ASP A 320 4.06 -26.67 -16.08
C ASP A 320 5.55 -26.63 -16.41
N ASP A 321 6.15 -27.78 -16.64
CA ASP A 321 7.57 -27.91 -16.98
C ASP A 321 7.91 -27.35 -18.38
N GLU A 322 6.92 -27.16 -19.27
CA GLU A 322 7.15 -26.69 -20.65
C GLU A 322 7.35 -25.18 -20.74
N ASP A 323 6.51 -24.39 -20.07
CA ASP A 323 6.59 -22.92 -20.06
C ASP A 323 7.05 -22.33 -18.71
N GLY A 324 7.12 -23.15 -17.66
CA GLY A 324 7.53 -22.76 -16.32
C GLY A 324 6.44 -22.01 -15.54
N SER A 325 5.20 -22.03 -16.02
CA SER A 325 4.06 -21.44 -15.31
C SER A 325 3.69 -22.23 -14.07
N VAL A 326 3.12 -21.54 -13.10
CA VAL A 326 2.64 -22.10 -11.84
C VAL A 326 1.17 -21.76 -11.69
N MET A 327 0.32 -22.77 -11.77
CA MET A 327 -1.11 -22.62 -11.50
C MET A 327 -1.36 -22.83 -10.00
N VAL A 328 -1.93 -21.82 -9.34
CA VAL A 328 -2.37 -21.90 -7.95
C VAL A 328 -3.88 -21.91 -7.91
N THR A 329 -4.47 -22.98 -7.38
CA THR A 329 -5.92 -23.08 -7.18
C THR A 329 -6.25 -22.87 -5.70
N VAL A 330 -7.10 -21.88 -5.41
CA VAL A 330 -7.66 -21.62 -4.08
C VAL A 330 -9.18 -21.76 -4.18
N GLY A 331 -9.72 -22.82 -3.59
CA GLY A 331 -11.13 -23.19 -3.75
C GLY A 331 -11.50 -23.42 -5.21
N GLU A 332 -12.34 -22.53 -5.76
CA GLU A 332 -12.75 -22.54 -7.18
C GLU A 332 -11.97 -21.52 -8.04
N THR A 333 -11.09 -20.73 -7.43
CA THR A 333 -10.33 -19.68 -8.10
C THR A 333 -8.99 -20.21 -8.60
N GLU A 334 -8.70 -20.00 -9.88
CA GLU A 334 -7.41 -20.30 -10.49
C GLU A 334 -6.60 -19.01 -10.67
N ILE A 335 -5.35 -19.05 -10.22
CA ILE A 335 -4.41 -17.95 -10.30
C ILE A 335 -3.18 -18.45 -11.05
N GLN A 336 -2.98 -17.95 -12.25
CA GLN A 336 -1.73 -18.17 -12.96
C GLN A 336 -0.65 -17.25 -12.41
N LEU A 337 0.43 -17.84 -11.95
CA LEU A 337 1.69 -17.16 -11.62
C LEU A 337 2.73 -17.60 -12.63
N ARG A 338 3.59 -16.70 -13.06
CA ARG A 338 4.61 -16.94 -14.08
C ARG A 338 4.09 -17.37 -15.45
#